data_AF-A0A7T5UUZ3-F1
#
_entry.id   AF-A0A7T5UUZ3-F1
#
_cell.length_a   1.000
_cell.length_b   1.000
_cell.length_c   1.000
_cell.angle_alpha   90.00
_cell.angle_beta   90.00
_cell.angle_gamma   90.00
#
_symmetry.space_group_name_H-M   'P 1'
#
loop_
_entity.id
_entity.type
_entity.pdbx_description
1 polymer ?
#
loop_
_entity_poly.entity_id
_entity_poly.type
_entity_poly.pdbx_seq_one_letter_code
_entity_poly.pdbx_strand_id
1 'polypeptide(L)'
;MKTTTIAASALVVLLVAGLGAVALANSGHQNEAPEHGPDGPHGPHGPNSHSLACWRLTANETLTVTFPQGHYVNAANASVKGNASGVFDFKVSQIYARGCTLSLTGGSFKLGTTTYNITGGSVILNHGGRSGIGTGTTSGGTFLIRVAGLQGNSTSADVGAIRLDFKNGSSEFFVQLSSPDTD
;
A
#
# COMPACT_ATOMS: atom_id res chain seq x y z
N MET A 1 -13.99 26.13 -43.94
CA MET A 1 -14.53 24.80 -43.59
C MET A 1 -14.57 24.69 -42.08
N LYS A 2 -15.75 24.53 -41.48
CA LYS A 2 -15.94 24.36 -40.03
C LYS A 2 -15.96 22.86 -39.75
N THR A 3 -15.01 22.38 -38.93
CA THR A 3 -14.95 20.98 -38.51
C THR A 3 -15.52 20.89 -37.11
N THR A 4 -16.73 20.35 -37.01
CA THR A 4 -17.39 20.03 -35.73
C THR A 4 -16.97 18.62 -35.33
N THR A 5 -16.20 18.49 -34.24
CA THR A 5 -15.88 17.19 -33.66
C THR A 5 -16.77 16.97 -32.44
N ILE A 6 -17.67 16.01 -32.55
CA ILE A 6 -18.46 15.45 -31.45
C ILE A 6 -17.73 14.19 -31.00
N ALA A 7 -17.31 14.12 -29.74
CA ALA A 7 -16.84 12.87 -29.13
C ALA A 7 -17.66 12.60 -27.88
N ALA A 8 -18.38 11.47 -27.94
CA ALA A 8 -19.37 11.03 -27.00
C ALA A 8 -18.75 10.49 -25.70
N SER A 9 -19.46 10.77 -24.59
CA SER A 9 -19.22 10.26 -23.26
C SER A 9 -19.43 8.75 -23.19
N ALA A 10 -18.47 8.00 -22.64
CA ALA A 10 -18.66 6.63 -22.19
C ALA A 10 -18.73 6.60 -20.66
N LEU A 11 -19.94 6.41 -20.14
CA LEU A 11 -20.22 6.16 -18.73
C LEU A 11 -19.97 4.66 -18.46
N VAL A 12 -18.97 4.33 -17.64
CA VAL A 12 -18.76 2.96 -17.16
C VAL A 12 -19.33 2.86 -15.75
N VAL A 13 -20.44 2.13 -15.63
CA VAL A 13 -21.02 1.69 -14.35
C VAL A 13 -20.40 0.33 -14.01
N LEU A 14 -19.63 0.25 -12.93
CA LEU A 14 -19.24 -1.04 -12.33
C LEU A 14 -20.02 -1.26 -11.04
N LEU A 15 -21.02 -2.15 -11.10
CA LEU A 15 -21.58 -2.82 -9.94
C LEU A 15 -20.56 -3.87 -9.47
N VAL A 16 -20.11 -3.79 -8.22
CA VAL A 16 -19.48 -4.94 -7.56
C VAL A 16 -20.42 -5.39 -6.44
N ALA A 17 -21.06 -6.53 -6.69
CA ALA A 17 -21.93 -7.22 -5.75
C ALA A 17 -21.12 -7.72 -4.55
N GLY A 18 -21.68 -7.51 -3.35
CA GLY A 18 -21.13 -8.01 -2.09
C GLY A 18 -21.11 -9.53 -2.06
N LEU A 19 -19.96 -10.09 -1.67
CA LEU A 19 -19.82 -11.47 -1.26
C LEU A 19 -19.87 -11.51 0.27
N GLY A 20 -20.88 -12.21 0.78
CA GLY A 20 -21.10 -12.42 2.21
C GLY A 20 -20.00 -13.27 2.84
N ALA A 21 -19.66 -12.95 4.08
CA ALA A 21 -18.82 -13.79 4.92
C ALA A 21 -19.66 -14.98 5.43
N VAL A 22 -19.22 -16.19 5.11
CA VAL A 22 -19.75 -17.44 5.70
C VAL A 22 -19.00 -17.68 7.00
N ALA A 23 -19.70 -17.71 8.13
CA ALA A 23 -19.15 -18.13 9.41
C ALA A 23 -19.09 -19.67 9.46
N LEU A 24 -17.88 -20.24 9.50
CA LEU A 24 -17.66 -21.64 9.83
C LEU A 24 -17.55 -21.78 11.35
N ALA A 25 -18.61 -22.30 11.97
CA ALA A 25 -18.54 -22.87 13.31
C ALA A 25 -17.90 -24.26 13.20
N ASN A 26 -16.81 -24.52 13.91
CA ASN A 26 -16.29 -25.86 14.11
C ASN A 26 -16.27 -26.18 15.61
N SER A 27 -17.07 -27.17 15.98
CA SER A 27 -17.23 -27.71 17.31
C SER A 27 -16.35 -28.94 17.52
N GLY A 28 -15.66 -28.99 18.66
CA GLY A 28 -15.39 -30.24 19.39
C GLY A 28 -14.09 -30.97 19.08
N HIS A 29 -13.19 -31.04 20.06
CA HIS A 29 -12.98 -32.32 20.75
C HIS A 29 -12.40 -32.11 22.15
N GLN A 30 -13.12 -32.67 23.12
CA GLN A 30 -12.67 -32.93 24.48
C GLN A 30 -11.60 -34.02 24.46
N ASN A 31 -10.58 -33.88 25.29
CA ASN A 31 -9.85 -35.01 25.87
C ASN A 31 -9.53 -34.66 27.33
N GLU A 32 -10.03 -35.50 28.23
CA GLU A 32 -9.90 -35.37 29.67
C GLU A 32 -8.61 -36.01 30.21
N ALA A 33 -8.05 -35.35 31.22
CA ALA A 33 -7.29 -35.83 32.39
C ALA A 33 -5.83 -36.36 32.22
N PRO A 34 -4.97 -36.34 33.28
CA PRO A 34 -5.24 -36.08 34.70
C PRO A 34 -4.32 -35.04 35.40
N GLU A 35 -4.72 -34.75 36.65
CA GLU A 35 -4.19 -33.79 37.62
C GLU A 35 -2.72 -34.00 38.05
N HIS A 36 -1.99 -32.91 38.33
CA HIS A 36 -0.92 -32.82 39.33
C HIS A 36 -0.59 -31.36 39.71
N GLY A 37 -0.70 -31.02 41.01
CA GLY A 37 0.12 -29.99 41.68
C GLY A 37 -0.43 -28.56 41.80
N PRO A 38 -0.56 -27.98 43.03
CA PRO A 38 -1.09 -26.64 43.25
C PRO A 38 0.04 -25.60 43.28
N ASP A 39 0.25 -24.89 42.17
CA ASP A 39 1.16 -23.74 42.11
C ASP A 39 0.40 -22.46 41.74
N GLY A 40 0.18 -21.62 42.76
CA GLY A 40 0.09 -20.15 42.70
C GLY A 40 -1.07 -19.52 41.90
N PRO A 41 -1.66 -18.41 42.37
CA PRO A 41 -2.56 -17.61 41.53
C PRO A 41 -1.70 -16.86 40.51
N HIS A 42 -1.35 -17.52 39.41
CA HIS A 42 -1.05 -16.83 38.17
C HIS A 42 -2.33 -16.12 37.76
N GLY A 43 -2.43 -14.84 38.11
CA GLY A 43 -3.49 -13.96 37.65
C GLY A 43 -3.64 -14.08 36.13
N PRO A 44 -4.84 -13.84 35.59
CA PRO A 44 -5.07 -13.98 34.16
C PRO A 44 -4.09 -13.05 33.46
N HIS A 45 -3.12 -13.63 32.74
CA HIS A 45 -2.43 -12.93 31.69
C HIS A 45 -3.53 -12.39 30.79
N GLY A 46 -3.76 -11.07 30.91
CA GLY A 46 -4.73 -10.36 30.09
C GLY A 46 -4.49 -10.71 28.63
N PRO A 47 -5.55 -10.73 27.81
CA PRO A 47 -5.44 -11.18 26.43
C PRO A 47 -4.27 -10.45 25.78
N ASN A 48 -3.28 -11.23 25.34
CA ASN A 48 -2.16 -10.73 24.58
C ASN A 48 -2.75 -9.98 23.37
N SER A 49 -2.83 -8.64 23.47
CA SER A 49 -3.25 -7.74 22.40
C SER A 49 -2.17 -7.70 21.33
N HIS A 50 -1.82 -8.86 20.77
CA HIS A 50 -0.88 -9.03 19.66
C HIS A 50 -1.57 -8.80 18.31
N SER A 51 -2.68 -8.05 18.30
CA SER A 51 -3.23 -7.51 17.07
C SER A 51 -2.48 -6.22 16.74
N LEU A 52 -1.21 -6.33 16.36
CA LEU A 52 -0.55 -5.23 15.64
C LEU A 52 -0.96 -5.32 14.16
N ALA A 53 -2.25 -5.09 13.94
CA ALA A 53 -2.77 -4.59 12.68
C ALA A 53 -1.93 -3.38 12.22
N CYS A 54 -1.98 -3.01 10.93
CA CYS A 54 -1.22 -1.89 10.38
C CYS A 54 -1.12 -0.71 11.37
N TRP A 55 0.09 -0.41 11.82
CA TRP A 55 0.28 0.38 13.02
C TRP A 55 -0.26 1.80 12.80
N ARG A 56 -1.29 2.16 13.58
CA ARG A 56 -1.98 3.47 13.61
C ARG A 56 -2.81 3.81 12.36
N LEU A 57 -2.93 2.91 11.39
CA LEU A 57 -3.79 3.12 10.24
C LEU A 57 -5.26 2.80 10.57
N THR A 58 -6.19 3.64 10.11
CA THR A 58 -7.64 3.42 10.28
C THR A 58 -8.27 3.01 8.95
N ALA A 59 -9.25 2.09 8.97
CA ALA A 59 -9.95 1.70 7.75
C ALA A 59 -10.68 2.90 7.13
N ASN A 60 -10.71 2.95 5.79
CA ASN A 60 -11.24 4.05 4.96
C ASN A 60 -10.51 5.38 5.07
N GLU A 61 -9.41 5.45 5.80
CA GLU A 61 -8.56 6.62 5.91
C GLU A 61 -7.71 6.81 4.65
N THR A 62 -7.52 8.07 4.22
CA THR A 62 -6.58 8.42 3.16
C THR A 62 -5.30 8.98 3.80
N LEU A 63 -4.16 8.49 3.31
CA LEU A 63 -2.81 8.86 3.70
C LEU A 63 -2.13 9.47 2.49
N THR A 64 -1.70 10.72 2.59
CA THR A 64 -0.87 11.34 1.56
C THR A 64 0.58 11.31 2.01
N VAL A 65 1.41 10.63 1.22
CA VAL A 65 2.85 10.48 1.50
C VAL A 65 3.63 11.26 0.46
N THR A 66 4.49 12.16 0.89
CA THR A 66 5.31 13.00 0.00
C THR A 66 6.79 12.64 0.13
N PHE A 67 7.40 12.36 -1.01
CA PHE A 67 8.83 12.10 -1.20
C PHE A 67 9.42 13.24 -2.02
N PRO A 68 9.97 14.28 -1.37
CA PRO A 68 10.57 15.41 -2.08
C PRO A 68 11.82 15.01 -2.86
N GLN A 69 12.45 13.89 -2.50
CA GLN A 69 13.73 13.44 -3.02
C GLN A 69 13.72 11.95 -3.35
N GLY A 70 14.62 11.58 -4.24
CA GLY A 70 14.76 10.24 -4.78
C GLY A 70 15.63 10.22 -6.03
N HIS A 71 15.81 9.04 -6.58
CA HIS A 71 16.59 8.83 -7.80
C HIS A 71 15.96 7.74 -8.67
N TYR A 72 16.31 7.75 -9.95
CA TYR A 72 15.93 6.69 -10.88
C TYR A 72 17.08 6.31 -11.80
N VAL A 73 17.02 5.10 -12.32
CA VAL A 73 17.90 4.55 -13.36
C VAL A 73 17.06 3.76 -14.36
N ASN A 74 17.33 3.91 -15.66
CA ASN A 74 16.74 3.07 -16.68
C ASN A 74 17.38 1.67 -16.68
N ALA A 75 16.56 0.62 -16.67
CA ALA A 75 17.03 -0.76 -16.56
C ALA A 75 17.86 -1.22 -17.77
N ALA A 76 17.55 -0.73 -18.96
CA ALA A 76 18.26 -1.08 -20.20
C ALA A 76 19.50 -0.21 -20.45
N ASN A 77 19.57 0.98 -19.86
CA ASN A 77 20.70 1.90 -20.03
C ASN A 77 20.97 2.73 -18.76
N ALA A 78 21.94 2.31 -17.96
CA ALA A 78 22.28 2.96 -16.70
C ALA A 78 22.81 4.41 -16.83
N SER A 79 23.17 4.85 -18.04
CA SER A 79 23.51 6.25 -18.31
C SER A 79 22.29 7.16 -18.30
N VAL A 80 21.08 6.62 -18.49
CA VAL A 80 19.81 7.34 -18.32
C VAL A 80 19.38 7.23 -16.86
N LYS A 81 19.75 8.24 -16.07
CA LYS A 81 19.49 8.32 -14.64
C LYS A 81 19.28 9.76 -14.20
N GLY A 82 18.71 9.96 -13.02
CA GLY A 82 18.56 11.30 -12.45
C GLY A 82 17.74 11.33 -11.18
N ASN A 83 17.27 12.53 -10.86
CA ASN A 83 16.46 12.77 -9.66
C ASN A 83 15.01 12.31 -9.87
N ALA A 84 14.40 11.87 -8.78
CA ALA A 84 12.99 11.53 -8.71
C ALA A 84 12.34 12.18 -7.48
N SER A 85 11.03 12.35 -7.53
CA SER A 85 10.20 12.75 -6.40
C SER A 85 8.79 12.19 -6.59
N GLY A 86 7.96 12.19 -5.54
CA GLY A 86 6.59 11.72 -5.69
C GLY A 86 5.68 12.05 -4.52
N VAL A 87 4.39 11.92 -4.77
CA VAL A 87 3.29 12.01 -3.82
C VAL A 87 2.40 10.80 -4.07
N PHE A 88 2.02 10.08 -3.02
CA PHE A 88 1.17 8.89 -3.12
C PHE A 88 -0.01 9.05 -2.17
N ASP A 89 -1.22 8.90 -2.71
CA ASP A 89 -2.43 8.88 -1.92
C ASP A 89 -2.88 7.42 -1.74
N PHE A 90 -2.73 6.92 -0.52
CA PHE A 90 -3.16 5.58 -0.13
C PHE A 90 -4.46 5.65 0.65
N LYS A 91 -5.50 4.94 0.22
CA LYS A 91 -6.68 4.68 1.04
C LYS A 91 -6.58 3.31 1.69
N VAL A 92 -6.71 3.23 3.01
CA VAL A 92 -6.76 1.96 3.74
C VAL A 92 -8.08 1.26 3.41
N SER A 93 -8.05 0.23 2.58
CA SER A 93 -9.28 -0.45 2.13
C SER A 93 -9.70 -1.56 3.08
N GLN A 94 -8.74 -2.31 3.64
CA GLN A 94 -9.01 -3.40 4.56
C GLN A 94 -7.91 -3.51 5.61
N ILE A 95 -8.28 -3.80 6.85
CA ILE A 95 -7.36 -4.11 7.95
C ILE A 95 -7.61 -5.54 8.40
N TYR A 96 -6.55 -6.31 8.55
CA TYR A 96 -6.56 -7.67 9.07
C TYR A 96 -5.54 -7.82 10.19
N ALA A 97 -5.63 -8.91 10.95
CA ALA A 97 -4.79 -9.12 12.15
C ALA A 97 -3.27 -9.03 11.88
N ARG A 98 -2.84 -9.27 10.62
CA ARG A 98 -1.42 -9.29 10.23
C ARG A 98 -1.05 -8.26 9.15
N GLY A 99 -1.82 -7.20 8.98
CA GLY A 99 -1.52 -6.14 8.01
C GLY A 99 -2.74 -5.42 7.48
N CYS A 100 -2.61 -4.82 6.31
CA CYS A 100 -3.70 -4.12 5.65
C CYS A 100 -3.49 -4.04 4.15
N THR A 101 -4.59 -3.91 3.44
CA THR A 101 -4.61 -3.57 2.02
C THR A 101 -4.84 -2.07 1.89
N LEU A 102 -4.02 -1.45 1.05
CA LEU A 102 -4.12 -0.06 0.65
C LEU A 102 -4.51 -0.01 -0.83
N SER A 103 -5.40 0.91 -1.18
CA SER A 103 -5.69 1.28 -2.56
C SER A 103 -4.93 2.56 -2.89
N LEU A 104 -4.25 2.58 -4.03
CA LEU A 104 -3.67 3.81 -4.58
C LEU A 104 -4.80 4.59 -5.25
N THR A 105 -5.21 5.70 -4.63
CA THR A 105 -6.35 6.51 -5.10
C THR A 105 -5.92 7.73 -5.91
N GLY A 106 -4.62 8.06 -5.89
CA GLY A 106 -4.09 9.23 -6.56
C GLY A 106 -2.61 9.45 -6.29
N GLY A 107 -2.17 10.68 -6.55
CA GLY A 107 -0.77 11.09 -6.46
C GLY A 107 -0.05 11.11 -7.81
N SER A 108 1.25 11.34 -7.77
CA SER A 108 2.11 11.37 -8.95
C SER A 108 3.56 11.11 -8.55
N PHE A 109 4.40 10.68 -9.49
CA PHE A 109 5.84 10.72 -9.31
C PHE A 109 6.52 11.32 -10.54
N LYS A 110 7.69 11.90 -10.33
CA LYS A 110 8.50 12.56 -11.37
C LYS A 110 9.79 11.80 -11.59
N LEU A 111 10.15 11.63 -12.86
CA LEU A 111 11.46 11.16 -13.30
C LEU A 111 12.08 12.27 -14.15
N GLY A 112 13.08 12.98 -13.60
CA GLY A 112 13.57 14.22 -14.20
C GLY A 112 12.45 15.26 -14.33
N THR A 113 12.14 15.69 -15.56
CA THR A 113 11.08 16.67 -15.84
C THR A 113 9.72 16.04 -16.12
N THR A 114 9.65 14.72 -16.31
CA THR A 114 8.40 14.03 -16.69
C THR A 114 7.62 13.65 -15.45
N THR A 115 6.33 14.00 -15.41
CA THR A 115 5.41 13.65 -14.32
C THR A 115 4.47 12.54 -14.76
N TYR A 116 4.31 11.54 -13.91
CA TYR A 116 3.41 10.41 -14.10
C TYR A 116 2.32 10.45 -13.04
N ASN A 117 1.09 10.71 -13.45
CA ASN A 117 -0.06 10.75 -12.54
C ASN A 117 -0.53 9.33 -12.28
N ILE A 118 -0.69 8.97 -11.00
CA ILE A 118 -1.16 7.66 -10.58
C ILE A 118 -2.67 7.61 -10.82
N THR A 119 -3.12 6.57 -11.53
CA THR A 119 -4.52 6.37 -11.88
C THR A 119 -5.18 5.27 -11.06
N GLY A 120 -4.39 4.42 -10.40
CA GLY A 120 -4.88 3.34 -9.57
C GLY A 120 -3.78 2.39 -9.10
N GLY A 121 -4.17 1.43 -8.28
CA GLY A 121 -3.28 0.38 -7.80
C GLY A 121 -3.65 -0.12 -6.41
N SER A 122 -2.87 -1.06 -5.90
CA SER A 122 -3.02 -1.58 -4.55
C SER A 122 -1.68 -2.03 -3.97
N VAL A 123 -1.54 -1.89 -2.66
CA VAL A 123 -0.40 -2.37 -1.88
C VAL A 123 -0.92 -3.20 -0.72
N ILE A 124 -0.31 -4.36 -0.51
CA ILE A 124 -0.52 -5.19 0.67
C ILE A 124 0.63 -4.90 1.62
N LEU A 125 0.32 -4.35 2.79
CA LEU A 125 1.28 -4.19 3.88
C LEU A 125 1.28 -5.45 4.76
N ASN A 126 2.49 -5.89 5.09
CA ASN A 126 2.75 -6.95 6.06
C ASN A 126 2.53 -6.44 7.50
N HIS A 127 2.68 -7.35 8.46
CA HIS A 127 2.45 -7.10 9.88
C HIS A 127 3.11 -5.80 10.38
N GLY A 128 2.30 -4.97 11.05
CA GLY A 128 2.72 -3.67 11.58
C GLY A 128 3.13 -2.62 10.54
N GLY A 129 2.85 -2.80 9.24
CA GLY A 129 3.17 -1.80 8.21
C GLY A 129 4.66 -1.73 7.81
N ARG A 130 5.49 -2.65 8.31
CA ARG A 130 6.96 -2.61 8.14
C ARG A 130 7.42 -2.74 6.69
N SER A 131 6.66 -3.47 5.87
CA SER A 131 6.94 -3.62 4.45
C SER A 131 5.65 -3.89 3.70
N GLY A 132 5.65 -3.62 2.40
CA GLY A 132 4.55 -4.01 1.53
C GLY A 132 4.97 -4.15 0.09
N ILE A 133 4.14 -4.85 -0.66
CA ILE A 133 4.29 -5.04 -2.10
C ILE A 133 2.96 -4.78 -2.78
N GLY A 134 3.03 -4.35 -4.03
CA GLY A 134 1.83 -4.05 -4.79
C GLY A 134 2.13 -3.72 -6.23
N THR A 135 1.09 -3.21 -6.88
CA THR A 135 1.15 -2.74 -8.26
C THR A 135 0.36 -1.46 -8.40
N GLY A 136 0.74 -0.63 -9.37
CA GLY A 136 -0.05 0.54 -9.74
C GLY A 136 0.06 0.88 -11.20
N THR A 137 -0.78 1.82 -11.59
CA THR A 137 -0.90 2.32 -12.96
C THR A 137 -0.76 3.83 -12.96
N THR A 138 -0.22 4.36 -14.04
CA THR A 138 -0.13 5.79 -14.29
C THR A 138 -0.76 6.14 -15.63
N SER A 139 -0.81 7.43 -15.95
CA SER A 139 -1.15 7.92 -17.29
C SER A 139 -0.22 7.41 -18.41
N GLY A 140 0.95 6.87 -18.08
CA GLY A 140 1.95 6.44 -19.06
C GLY A 140 2.43 4.99 -18.91
N GLY A 141 1.96 4.24 -17.92
CA GLY A 141 2.50 2.90 -17.69
C GLY A 141 2.01 2.19 -16.44
N THR A 142 2.75 1.15 -16.07
CA THR A 142 2.47 0.31 -14.89
C THR A 142 3.72 0.18 -14.04
N PHE A 143 3.57 -0.01 -12.75
CA PHE A 143 4.70 -0.25 -11.86
C PHE A 143 4.44 -1.35 -10.84
N LEU A 144 5.49 -2.07 -10.47
CA LEU A 144 5.54 -2.78 -9.20
C LEU A 144 5.97 -1.79 -8.13
N ILE A 145 5.37 -1.86 -6.95
CA ILE A 145 5.70 -1.00 -5.82
C ILE A 145 6.15 -1.86 -4.63
N ARG A 146 7.23 -1.43 -3.99
CA ARG A 146 7.69 -1.93 -2.70
C ARG A 146 7.70 -0.78 -1.71
N VAL A 147 7.04 -0.96 -0.58
CA VAL A 147 6.95 0.01 0.50
C VAL A 147 7.76 -0.50 1.68
N ALA A 148 8.50 0.39 2.34
CA ALA A 148 9.23 0.10 3.57
C ALA A 148 8.84 1.11 4.65
N GLY A 149 8.34 0.58 5.78
CA GLY A 149 8.05 1.36 6.98
C GLY A 149 6.90 2.35 6.84
N LEU A 150 5.77 1.97 6.24
CA LEU A 150 4.58 2.82 6.20
C LEU A 150 3.78 2.69 7.50
N GLN A 151 3.72 3.78 8.24
CA GLN A 151 3.08 3.91 9.55
C GLN A 151 2.48 5.33 9.68
N GLY A 152 1.55 5.53 10.60
CA GLY A 152 0.97 6.87 10.85
C GLY A 152 -0.55 6.90 10.78
N ASN A 153 -1.14 8.02 10.38
CA ASN A 153 -2.58 8.26 10.21
C ASN A 153 -2.81 9.38 9.17
N SER A 154 -4.05 9.80 8.94
CA SER A 154 -4.46 10.83 7.97
C SER A 154 -3.81 12.19 8.19
N THR A 155 -3.38 12.47 9.43
CA THR A 155 -2.75 13.74 9.80
C THR A 155 -1.22 13.68 9.74
N SER A 156 -0.64 12.48 9.78
CA SER A 156 0.79 12.25 9.80
C SER A 156 1.08 10.83 9.33
N ALA A 157 1.49 10.68 8.08
CA ALA A 157 1.99 9.42 7.54
C ALA A 157 3.51 9.50 7.40
N ASP A 158 4.18 8.47 7.89
CA ASP A 158 5.63 8.30 7.76
C ASP A 158 5.91 7.06 6.92
N VAL A 159 6.82 7.19 5.96
CA VAL A 159 7.25 6.11 5.08
C VAL A 159 8.74 6.22 4.87
N GLY A 160 9.48 5.22 5.33
CA GLY A 160 10.93 5.20 5.16
C GLY A 160 11.32 5.23 3.68
N ALA A 161 10.73 4.35 2.85
CA ALA A 161 10.99 4.38 1.41
C ALA A 161 9.88 3.74 0.57
N ILE A 162 9.81 4.18 -0.69
CA ILE A 162 9.11 3.50 -1.79
C ILE A 162 10.10 3.20 -2.91
N ARG A 163 10.07 1.96 -3.40
CA ARG A 163 10.76 1.55 -4.62
C ARG A 163 9.77 1.18 -5.70
N LEU A 164 9.98 1.69 -6.90
CA LEU A 164 9.17 1.36 -8.06
C LEU A 164 10.02 0.63 -9.10
N ASP A 165 9.41 -0.38 -9.70
CA ASP A 165 9.83 -0.93 -10.99
C ASP A 165 8.82 -0.46 -12.03
N PHE A 166 9.11 0.65 -12.70
CA PHE A 166 8.17 1.37 -13.54
C PHE A 166 8.42 1.13 -15.02
N LYS A 167 7.40 0.61 -15.70
CA LYS A 167 7.39 0.35 -17.13
C LYS A 167 6.54 1.38 -17.88
N ASN A 168 7.17 2.14 -18.77
CA ASN A 168 6.53 3.11 -19.67
C ASN A 168 6.84 2.71 -21.13
N GLY A 169 5.85 2.10 -21.79
CA GLY A 169 6.05 1.53 -23.13
C GLY A 169 7.15 0.46 -23.13
N SER A 170 8.21 0.70 -23.90
CA SER A 170 9.39 -0.17 -23.98
C SER A 170 10.48 0.15 -22.95
N SER A 171 10.34 1.21 -22.17
CA SER A 171 11.32 1.61 -21.15
C SER A 171 10.93 1.08 -19.78
N GLU A 172 11.93 0.66 -19.00
CA GLU A 172 11.79 0.26 -17.60
C GLU A 172 12.74 1.07 -16.73
N PHE A 173 12.26 1.51 -15.57
CA PHE A 173 13.00 2.36 -14.65
C PHE A 173 12.89 1.82 -13.22
N PHE A 174 14.04 1.68 -12.57
CA PHE A 174 14.10 1.49 -11.12
C PHE A 174 14.11 2.86 -10.46
N VAL A 175 13.12 3.10 -9.60
CA VAL A 175 12.94 4.37 -8.89
C VAL A 175 13.04 4.08 -7.40
N GLN A 176 13.80 4.91 -6.68
CA GLN A 176 13.82 4.90 -5.22
C GLN A 176 13.47 6.29 -4.70
N LEU A 177 12.45 6.33 -3.85
CA LEU A 177 11.95 7.51 -3.16
C LEU A 177 12.12 7.25 -1.66
N SER A 178 12.71 8.20 -0.95
CA SER A 178 12.95 8.10 0.49
C SER A 178 12.35 9.30 1.19
N SER A 179 11.85 9.11 2.42
CA SER A 179 11.55 10.26 3.27
C SER A 179 12.81 11.13 3.38
N PRO A 180 12.70 12.46 3.44
CA PRO A 180 13.84 13.26 3.82
C PRO A 180 14.31 12.75 5.19
N ASP A 181 15.61 12.51 5.34
CA ASP A 181 16.17 12.18 6.65
C ASP A 181 15.75 13.29 7.61
N THR A 182 14.96 12.94 8.62
CA THR A 182 14.70 13.86 9.72
C THR A 182 15.96 13.87 10.55
N ASP A 183 16.81 14.89 10.32
CA ASP A 183 17.96 15.20 11.17
C ASP A 183 17.57 15.32 12.67
#